data_AF-A0A1F1WX75-F1
#
_entry.id   AF-A0A1F1WX75-F1
#
_cell.length_a   1.000
_cell.length_b   1.000
_cell.length_c   1.000
_cell.angle_alpha   90.00
_cell.angle_beta   90.00
_cell.angle_gamma   90.00
#
_symmetry.space_group_name_H-M   'P 1'
#
loop_
_entity.id
_entity.type
_entity.pdbx_description
1 polymer ?
#
loop_
_entity_poly.entity_id
_entity_poly.type
_entity_poly.pdbx_seq_one_letter_code
_entity_poly.pdbx_strand_id
1 'polypeptide(L)' 'MRPAELVRVRLEAALLTGRATRLEQKIVGGRGYALASDTSRRAREAAFLPVQSPTETHLRHLLARAGVPVPTDGRA' A
#
# COMPACT_ATOMS: atom_id res chain seq x y z
N MET A 1 20.65 5.40 -5.99
CA MET A 1 19.22 5.36 -6.37
C MET A 1 18.79 6.74 -6.81
N ARG A 2 18.11 6.85 -7.95
CA ARG A 2 17.55 8.11 -8.47
C ARG A 2 16.31 8.48 -7.64
N PRO A 3 15.99 9.78 -7.46
CA PRO A 3 14.83 10.20 -6.67
C PRO A 3 13.51 9.55 -7.10
N ALA A 4 13.28 9.41 -8.41
CA ALA A 4 12.07 8.76 -8.93
C ALA A 4 11.97 7.27 -8.56
N GLU A 5 13.09 6.57 -8.36
CA GLU A 5 13.10 5.17 -7.93
C GLU A 5 12.66 5.05 -6.47
N LEU A 6 13.07 5.98 -5.59
CA LEU A 6 12.60 6.05 -4.20
C LEU A 6 11.08 6.27 -4.13
N VAL A 7 10.57 7.21 -4.92
CA VAL A 7 9.13 7.51 -4.99
C VAL A 7 8.35 6.28 -5.47
N ARG A 8 8.85 5.59 -6.50
CA ARG A 8 8.24 4.37 -7.04
C ARG A 8 8.20 3.26 -5.99
N VAL A 9 9.32 2.99 -5.31
CA VAL A 9 9.40 1.96 -4.26
C VAL A 9 8.43 2.27 -3.11
N ARG A 10 8.31 3.53 -2.69
CA ARG A 10 7.35 3.90 -1.63
C ARG A 10 5.91 3.66 -2.05
N LEU A 11 5.54 3.99 -3.29
CA LEU A 11 4.20 3.73 -3.82
C LEU A 11 3.94 2.22 -3.93
N GLU A 12 4.89 1.45 -4.47
CA GLU A 12 4.79 0.00 -4.57
C GLU A 12 4.63 -0.67 -3.20
N ALA A 13 5.39 -0.22 -2.19
CA ALA A 13 5.29 -0.74 -0.84
C ALA A 13 3.90 -0.49 -0.23
N ALA A 14 3.33 0.72 -0.38
CA ALA A 14 1.99 1.03 0.12
C ALA A 14 0.92 0.14 -0.55
N LEU A 15 0.97 -0.01 -1.88
CA LEU A 15 0.02 -0.83 -2.63
C LEU A 15 0.17 -2.33 -2.32
N LEU A 16 1.41 -2.82 -2.24
CA LEU A 16 1.70 -4.22 -1.92
C LEU A 16 1.21 -4.58 -0.52
N THR A 17 1.49 -3.75 0.49
CA THR A 17 1.11 -4.02 1.87
C THR A 17 -0.42 -4.06 2.03
N GLY A 18 -1.14 -3.15 1.37
CA GLY A 18 -2.61 -3.18 1.36
C GLY A 18 -3.19 -4.42 0.67
N ARG A 19 -2.55 -4.92 -0.41
CA ARG A 19 -2.97 -6.18 -1.06
C ARG A 19 -2.65 -7.40 -0.21
N ALA A 20 -1.46 -7.45 0.38
CA ALA A 20 -1.01 -8.56 1.20
C ALA A 20 -1.89 -8.76 2.44
N THR A 21 -2.20 -7.68 3.17
CA THR A 21 -3.04 -7.75 4.37
C THR A 21 -4.49 -8.08 4.05
N ARG A 22 -5.04 -7.61 2.91
CA ARG A 22 -6.36 -8.06 2.43
C ARG A 22 -6.38 -9.55 2.08
N LEU A 23 -5.33 -10.05 1.42
CA LEU A 23 -5.21 -11.47 1.11
C LEU A 23 -5.13 -12.29 2.40
N GLU A 24 -4.32 -11.86 3.37
CA GLU A 24 -4.20 -12.48 4.68
C GLU A 24 -5.56 -12.58 5.39
N GLN A 25 -6.32 -11.48 5.44
CA GLN A 25 -7.67 -11.47 6.03
C GLN A 25 -8.60 -12.51 5.38
N LYS A 26 -8.54 -12.65 4.05
CA LYS A 26 -9.35 -13.64 3.31
C LYS A 26 -8.94 -15.08 3.64
N ILE A 27 -7.63 -15.35 3.77
CA ILE A 27 -7.10 -16.69 4.06
C ILE A 27 -7.38 -17.09 5.52
N VAL A 28 -7.21 -16.18 6.47
CA VAL A 28 -7.45 -16.45 7.90
C VAL A 28 -8.95 -16.55 8.22
N GLY A 29 -9.79 -15.90 7.42
CA GLY A 29 -11.25 -15.90 7.58
C GLY A 29 -11.70 -15.06 8.77
N GLY A 30 -12.86 -15.39 9.36
CA GLY A 30 -13.49 -14.57 10.41
C GLY A 30 -12.59 -14.23 11.60
N ARG A 31 -11.68 -15.15 12.00
CA ARG A 31 -10.71 -14.90 13.07
C ARG A 31 -9.74 -13.75 12.76
N GLY A 32 -9.43 -13.53 11.48
CA GLY A 32 -8.54 -12.45 11.02
C GLY A 32 -9.19 -11.07 11.07
N TYR A 33 -10.50 -11.00 11.25
CA TYR A 33 -11.24 -9.74 11.47
C TYR A 33 -11.35 -9.37 12.95
N ALA A 34 -11.15 -10.32 13.87
CA ALA A 34 -11.21 -10.05 15.31
C ALA A 34 -10.22 -8.94 15.69
N LEU A 35 -10.68 -7.96 16.48
CA LEU A 35 -9.93 -6.73 16.79
C LEU A 35 -8.54 -7.02 17.38
N ALA A 36 -8.46 -8.03 18.25
CA ALA A 36 -7.25 -8.46 18.94
C ALA A 36 -6.33 -9.37 18.10
N SER A 37 -6.72 -9.75 16.88
CA SER A 37 -5.88 -10.60 16.02
C SER A 37 -4.72 -9.82 15.39
N ASP A 38 -3.59 -10.51 15.20
CA ASP A 38 -2.43 -9.97 14.50
C ASP A 38 -2.74 -9.54 13.06
N THR A 39 -3.57 -10.31 12.36
CA THR A 39 -4.05 -10.01 11.01
C THR A 39 -4.82 -8.68 10.98
N SER A 40 -5.73 -8.48 11.92
CA SER A 40 -6.51 -7.24 12.02
C SER A 40 -5.62 -6.04 12.38
N ARG A 41 -4.61 -6.22 13.25
CA ARG A 41 -3.61 -5.20 13.53
C ARG A 41 -2.84 -4.79 12.27
N ARG A 42 -2.25 -5.76 11.54
CA ARG A 42 -1.51 -5.50 10.29
C ARG A 42 -2.38 -4.81 9.25
N ALA A 43 -3.64 -5.20 9.10
CA ALA A 43 -4.57 -4.57 8.17
C ALA A 43 -4.81 -3.08 8.52
N ARG A 44 -4.95 -2.75 9.80
CA ARG A 44 -5.06 -1.36 10.26
C ARG A 44 -3.77 -0.58 10.01
N GLU A 45 -2.61 -1.15 10.33
CA GLU A 45 -1.31 -0.53 10.06
C GLU A 45 -1.10 -0.26 8.56
N ALA A 46 -1.41 -1.24 7.71
CA ALA A 46 -1.33 -1.11 6.25
C ALA A 46 -2.22 0.01 5.69
N ALA A 47 -3.38 0.23 6.30
CA ALA A 47 -4.30 1.29 5.90
C ALA A 47 -3.73 2.71 6.12
N PHE A 48 -2.71 2.87 6.97
CA PHE A 48 -2.05 4.17 7.17
C PHE A 48 -1.05 4.51 6.06
N LEU A 49 -0.41 3.51 5.43
CA LEU A 49 0.64 3.74 4.42
C LEU A 49 0.23 4.66 3.26
N PRO A 50 -0.97 4.55 2.65
CA PRO A 50 -1.36 5.44 1.54
C PRO A 50 -1.70 6.88 1.97
N VAL A 51 -1.95 7.13 3.27
CA VAL A 51 -2.37 8.45 3.78
C VAL A 51 -1.24 9.22 4.46
N GLN A 52 -0.09 8.61 4.74
CA GLN A 52 1.07 9.30 5.31
C GLN A 52 1.80 10.13 4.25
N SER A 53 2.02 11.42 4.51
CA SER A 53 2.77 12.31 3.61
C SER A 53 4.17 11.76 3.28
N PRO A 54 4.58 11.76 1.99
CA PRO A 54 3.76 12.00 0.80
C PRO A 54 2.72 10.89 0.59
N THR A 55 1.44 11.28 0.45
CA THR A 55 0.31 10.35 0.24
C THR A 55 0.42 9.60 -1.07
N GLU A 56 -0.36 8.54 -1.25
CA GLU A 56 -0.46 7.79 -2.51
C GLU A 56 -0.69 8.73 -3.71
N THR A 57 -1.61 9.69 -3.57
CA THR A 57 -1.88 10.72 -4.59
C THR A 57 -0.65 11.59 -4.87
N HIS A 58 0.06 12.04 -3.84
CA HIS A 58 1.31 12.80 -4.02
C HIS A 58 2.37 11.97 -4.74
N LEU A 59 2.55 10.70 -4.38
CA LEU A 59 3.54 9.81 -4.99
C LEU A 59 3.23 9.56 -6.47
N ARG A 60 1.96 9.30 -6.83
CA ARG A 60 1.54 9.17 -8.23
C ARG A 60 1.81 10.45 -9.03
N HIS A 61 1.48 11.61 -8.46
CA HIS A 61 1.74 12.89 -9.09
C HIS A 61 3.24 13.13 -9.34
N LEU A 62 4.10 12.82 -8.37
CA LEU A 62 5.55 12.94 -8.51
C LEU A 62 6.12 12.04 -9.61
N LEU A 63 5.64 10.80 -9.75
CA LEU A 63 6.06 9.89 -10.81
C LEU A 63 5.61 10.35 -12.19
N ALA A 64 4.36 10.80 -12.30
CA ALA A 64 3.82 11.36 -13.54
C ALA A 64 4.65 12.56 -14.02
N ARG A 65 5.00 13.49 -13.11
CA ARG A 65 5.88 14.62 -13.41
C ARG A 65 7.30 14.23 -13.81
N ALA A 66 7.78 13.08 -13.34
CA ALA A 66 9.10 12.55 -13.67
C ALA A 66 9.12 11.73 -14.97
N GLY A 67 7.97 11.54 -15.64
CA GLY A 67 7.86 10.69 -16.83
C GLY A 67 8.09 9.20 -16.56
N VAL A 68 7.90 8.77 -15.30
CA VAL A 68 8.09 7.37 -14.89
C VAL A 68 6.72 6.67 -14.84
N PRO A 69 6.63 5.40 -15.31
CA PRO A 69 5.39 4.63 -15.21
C PRO A 69 4.86 4.59 -13.78
N VAL A 70 3.55 4.83 -13.62
CA VAL A 70 2.89 4.87 -12.32
C VAL A 70 2.34 3.47 -12.00
N PRO A 71 2.79 2.83 -10.89
CA PRO A 71 2.21 1.59 -10.39
C PRO A 71 0.69 1.69 -10.20
N THR A 72 -0.04 0.72 -10.73
CA THR A 72 -1.49 0.59 -10.57
C THR A 72 -1.82 -0.25 -9.34
N ASP A 73 -3.02 -0.07 -8.78
CA ASP A 73 -3.45 -0.76 -7.57
C ASP A 73 -3.94 -2.21 -7.83
N GLY A 74 -3.92 -2.65 -9.09
CA GLY A 74 -4.33 -3.99 -9.50
C GLY A 74 -5.83 -4.25 -9.31
N ARG A 75 -6.66 -3.20 -9.17
CA ARG A 75 -8.11 -3.32 -9.34
C ARG A 75 -8.40 -3.39 -10.84
N ALA A 76 -8.72 -4.59 -11.32
CA ALA A 76 -9.45 -4.77 -12.57
C ALA A 76 -10.93 -4.42 -12.34
#